data_AF-A0A5A7RCM2-F1
#
_entry.id   AF-A0A5A7RCM2-F1
#
_cell.length_a   1.000
_cell.length_b   1.000
_cell.length_c   1.000
_cell.angle_alpha   90.00
_cell.angle_beta   90.00
_cell.angle_gamma   90.00
#
_symmetry.space_group_name_H-M   'P 1'
#
loop_
_entity.id
_entity.type
_entity.pdbx_description
1 polymer ?
#
loop_
_entity_poly.entity_id
_entity_poly.type
_entity_poly.pdbx_seq_one_letter_code
_entity_poly.pdbx_strand_id
1 'polypeptide(L)'
;INTWGYSTINFFAPMSRYASNGGGSSNASREFKSMVKALHGARIEVILDVVYKHTNETDDKNQYTTSFRRIDHQVYYMLDLNGQLLNYSGCGNTLNCNHPVVMELILNSSRHWYVLICFNNLIYLNTLTSVFSYAIRY
;
A
#
# COMPACT_ATOMS: atom_id res chain seq x y z
N ILE A 1 9.13 2.14 -17.26
CA ILE A 1 9.47 1.35 -16.04
C ILE A 1 9.21 2.23 -14.83
N ASN A 2 8.44 1.75 -13.86
CA ASN A 2 8.28 2.44 -12.57
C ASN A 2 9.48 2.11 -11.67
N THR A 3 10.33 3.11 -11.40
CA THR A 3 11.56 2.98 -10.61
C THR A 3 11.36 3.32 -9.14
N TRP A 4 10.46 4.27 -8.82
CA TRP A 4 10.22 4.74 -7.45
C TRP A 4 9.22 3.87 -6.69
N GLY A 5 8.32 3.18 -7.38
CA GLY A 5 7.42 2.20 -6.74
C GLY A 5 6.11 2.77 -6.19
N TYR A 6 5.76 4.04 -6.45
CA TYR A 6 4.48 4.68 -6.08
C TYR A 6 3.28 4.14 -6.90
N SER A 7 3.12 2.82 -6.97
CA SER A 7 2.06 2.10 -7.67
C SER A 7 1.96 0.70 -7.07
N THR A 8 1.32 0.64 -5.90
CA THR A 8 1.32 -0.56 -5.05
C THR A 8 0.38 -1.62 -5.62
N ILE A 9 0.87 -2.87 -5.72
CA ILE A 9 0.07 -4.05 -6.10
C ILE A 9 -0.50 -4.75 -4.85
N ASN A 10 0.28 -4.82 -3.77
CA ASN A 10 -0.09 -5.50 -2.53
C ASN A 10 0.52 -4.77 -1.33
N PHE A 11 -0.29 -4.50 -0.29
CA PHE A 11 0.13 -3.76 0.91
C PHE A 11 0.83 -4.61 1.99
N PHE A 12 0.83 -5.95 1.86
CA PHE A 12 1.34 -6.89 2.87
C PHE A 12 2.62 -7.62 2.43
N ALA A 13 3.07 -7.40 1.19
CA ALA A 13 4.19 -8.14 0.63
C ALA A 13 5.34 -7.17 0.30
N PRO A 14 6.59 -7.51 0.66
CA PRO A 14 7.73 -6.75 0.19
C PRO A 14 7.95 -6.99 -1.30
N MET A 15 8.61 -6.03 -1.95
CA MET A 15 8.87 -6.10 -3.38
C MET A 15 9.85 -7.24 -3.71
N SER A 16 9.36 -8.31 -4.34
CA SER A 16 10.17 -9.50 -4.63
C SER A 16 11.37 -9.23 -5.54
N ARG A 17 11.30 -8.22 -6.41
CA ARG A 17 12.41 -7.82 -7.29
C ARG A 17 13.61 -7.22 -6.54
N TYR A 18 13.43 -6.80 -5.29
CA TYR A 18 14.53 -6.31 -4.46
C TYR A 18 15.17 -7.41 -3.60
N ALA A 19 14.58 -8.61 -3.58
CA ALA A 19 15.19 -9.75 -2.91
C ALA A 19 16.39 -10.27 -3.71
N SER A 20 17.41 -10.69 -2.98
CA SER A 20 18.53 -11.41 -3.56
C SER A 20 18.06 -12.78 -4.05
N ASN A 21 18.70 -13.27 -5.12
CA ASN A 21 18.60 -14.67 -5.55
C ASN A 21 17.24 -15.21 -6.02
N GLY A 22 16.28 -14.35 -6.41
CA GLY A 22 15.10 -14.79 -7.19
C GLY A 22 14.14 -15.76 -6.49
N GLY A 23 14.25 -15.96 -5.17
CA GLY A 23 13.50 -16.96 -4.39
C GLY A 23 12.01 -16.68 -4.17
N GLY A 24 11.38 -15.83 -5.00
CA GLY A 24 9.97 -15.49 -4.90
C GLY A 24 9.59 -14.66 -3.66
N SER A 25 8.28 -14.51 -3.43
CA SER A 25 7.71 -13.67 -2.36
C SER A 25 8.14 -14.10 -0.96
N SER A 26 8.18 -15.41 -0.68
CA SER A 26 8.56 -15.94 0.63
C SER A 26 10.02 -15.67 0.97
N ASN A 27 10.92 -15.71 -0.02
CA ASN A 27 12.33 -15.36 0.23
C ASN A 27 12.48 -13.86 0.47
N ALA A 28 11.80 -13.03 -0.34
CA ALA A 28 11.78 -11.59 -0.17
C ALA A 28 11.35 -11.18 1.25
N SER A 29 10.30 -11.81 1.79
CA SER A 29 9.85 -11.55 3.16
C SER A 29 10.88 -11.92 4.22
N ARG A 30 11.58 -13.06 4.06
CA ARG A 30 12.62 -13.48 5.01
C ARG A 30 13.83 -12.56 4.96
N GLU A 31 14.30 -12.23 3.76
CA GLU A 31 15.45 -11.34 3.58
C GLU A 31 15.19 -9.94 4.11
N PHE A 32 14.00 -9.39 3.80
CA PHE A 32 13.61 -8.08 4.30
C PHE A 32 13.58 -8.04 5.83
N LYS A 33 13.01 -9.07 6.47
CA LYS A 33 13.02 -9.18 7.94
C LYS A 33 14.42 -9.29 8.51
N SER A 34 15.31 -10.06 7.87
CA SER A 34 16.72 -10.18 8.28
C SER A 34 17.46 -8.85 8.16
N MET A 35 17.23 -8.10 7.07
CA MET A 35 17.79 -6.77 6.85
C MET A 35 17.35 -5.79 7.96
N VAL A 36 16.05 -5.71 8.24
CA VAL A 36 15.51 -4.83 9.29
C VAL A 36 16.11 -5.16 10.66
N LYS A 37 16.21 -6.46 11.01
CA LYS A 37 16.87 -6.89 12.25
C LYS A 37 18.34 -6.49 12.32
N ALA A 38 19.09 -6.62 11.24
CA ALA A 38 20.49 -6.23 11.20
C ALA A 38 20.66 -4.71 11.40
N LEU A 39 19.80 -3.90 10.76
CA LEU A 39 19.79 -2.45 10.92
C LEU A 39 19.47 -2.04 12.37
N HIS A 40 18.48 -2.67 13.00
CA HIS A 40 18.18 -2.43 14.41
C HIS A 40 19.32 -2.87 15.34
N GLY A 41 20.01 -3.98 15.03
CA GLY A 41 21.23 -4.37 15.76
C GLY A 41 22.33 -3.31 15.68
N ALA A 42 22.38 -2.54 14.59
CA ALA A 42 23.27 -1.40 14.40
C ALA A 42 22.69 -0.06 14.92
N ARG A 43 21.54 -0.07 15.60
CA ARG A 43 20.82 1.13 16.09
C ARG A 43 20.38 2.09 14.97
N ILE A 44 20.10 1.57 13.78
CA ILE A 44 19.55 2.33 12.65
C ILE A 44 18.05 2.07 12.59
N GLU A 45 17.26 3.12 12.67
CA GLU A 45 15.81 3.01 12.50
C GLU A 45 15.45 2.79 11.03
N VAL A 46 14.48 1.91 10.80
CA VAL A 46 13.93 1.69 9.46
C VAL A 46 12.54 2.31 9.39
N ILE A 47 12.33 3.11 8.36
CA ILE A 47 11.07 3.76 8.07
C ILE A 47 10.57 3.27 6.71
N LEU A 48 9.32 2.85 6.65
CA LEU A 48 8.68 2.44 5.39
C LEU A 48 7.84 3.58 4.84
N ASP A 49 8.07 3.94 3.59
CA ASP A 49 7.19 4.79 2.81
C ASP A 49 6.02 3.94 2.28
N VAL A 50 4.79 4.29 2.68
CA VAL A 50 3.57 3.58 2.27
C VAL A 50 2.56 4.51 1.61
N VAL A 51 1.98 4.03 0.50
CA VAL A 51 1.07 4.79 -0.37
C VAL A 51 -0.30 4.11 -0.39
N TYR A 52 -1.26 4.64 0.38
CA TYR A 52 -2.64 4.13 0.40
C TYR A 52 -3.62 4.93 -0.47
N LYS A 53 -3.15 5.96 -1.19
CA LYS A 53 -4.02 6.86 -1.95
C LYS A 53 -4.57 6.22 -3.23
N HIS A 54 -3.78 5.37 -3.88
CA HIS A 54 -4.09 4.72 -5.15
C HIS A 54 -3.38 3.37 -5.24
N THR A 55 -3.80 2.56 -6.19
CA THR A 55 -3.21 1.25 -6.48
C THR A 55 -2.61 1.23 -7.88
N ASN A 56 -2.02 0.10 -8.26
CA ASN A 56 -1.56 -0.12 -9.63
C ASN A 56 -2.68 -0.35 -10.66
N GLU A 57 -3.95 -0.40 -10.25
CA GLU A 57 -5.05 -0.87 -11.11
C GLU A 57 -5.58 0.15 -12.13
N THR A 58 -4.89 1.28 -12.30
CA THR A 58 -5.12 2.33 -13.32
C THR A 58 -6.58 2.84 -13.39
N ASP A 59 -6.95 3.54 -14.47
CA ASP A 59 -8.28 4.13 -14.71
C ASP A 59 -9.23 3.15 -15.44
N ASP A 60 -10.43 3.61 -15.79
CA ASP A 60 -11.42 2.82 -16.57
C ASP A 60 -11.08 2.67 -18.05
N LYS A 61 -10.21 3.52 -18.60
CA LYS A 61 -9.85 3.51 -20.02
C LYS A 61 -8.75 2.50 -20.33
N ASN A 62 -7.74 2.42 -19.45
CA ASN A 62 -6.58 1.56 -19.60
C ASN A 62 -6.53 0.54 -18.46
N GLN A 63 -7.61 -0.24 -18.31
CA GLN A 63 -7.81 -1.09 -17.13
C GLN A 63 -6.68 -2.11 -16.98
N TYR A 64 -6.06 -2.12 -15.82
CA TYR A 64 -5.08 -3.13 -15.43
C TYR A 64 -5.53 -3.81 -14.14
N THR A 65 -6.29 -4.89 -14.25
CA THR A 65 -6.89 -5.54 -13.08
C THR A 65 -5.95 -6.57 -12.48
N THR A 66 -5.64 -6.42 -11.18
CA THR A 66 -4.75 -7.31 -10.43
C THR A 66 -5.37 -7.85 -9.15
N SER A 67 -6.25 -7.09 -8.48
CA SER A 67 -6.80 -7.45 -7.17
C SER A 67 -8.14 -6.73 -6.90
N PHE A 68 -8.11 -5.58 -6.22
CA PHE A 68 -9.26 -4.94 -5.57
C PHE A 68 -10.43 -4.67 -6.52
N ARG A 69 -10.14 -4.30 -7.77
CA ARG A 69 -11.14 -3.98 -8.78
C ARG A 69 -12.07 -5.16 -9.09
N ARG A 70 -11.52 -6.38 -9.12
CA ARG A 70 -12.30 -7.61 -9.41
C ARG A 70 -12.97 -8.17 -8.16
N ILE A 71 -12.41 -7.90 -6.98
CA ILE A 71 -12.99 -8.33 -5.70
C ILE A 71 -14.24 -7.50 -5.43
N ASP A 72 -14.08 -6.19 -5.29
CA ASP A 72 -15.19 -5.26 -5.10
C ASP A 72 -14.75 -3.80 -5.31
N HIS A 73 -14.77 -3.34 -6.56
CA HIS A 73 -14.36 -1.97 -6.88
C HIS A 73 -15.19 -0.88 -6.17
N GLN A 74 -16.45 -1.14 -5.79
CA GLN A 74 -17.32 -0.15 -5.12
C GLN A 74 -16.89 0.07 -3.67
N VAL A 75 -16.39 -0.99 -3.04
CA VAL A 75 -15.84 -0.93 -1.68
C VAL A 75 -14.45 -0.29 -1.69
N TYR A 76 -13.56 -0.73 -2.60
CA TYR A 76 -12.15 -0.35 -2.54
C TYR A 76 -11.83 1.00 -3.17
N TYR A 77 -12.61 1.47 -4.14
CA TYR A 77 -12.34 2.72 -4.86
C TYR A 77 -13.46 3.74 -4.72
N MET A 78 -13.09 5.02 -4.84
CA MET A 78 -14.07 6.10 -4.93
C MET A 78 -14.65 6.15 -6.35
N LEU A 79 -15.98 6.15 -6.46
CA LEU A 79 -16.70 6.17 -7.73
C LEU A 79 -17.56 7.42 -7.87
N ASP A 80 -17.79 7.85 -9.11
CA ASP A 80 -18.78 8.86 -9.45
C ASP A 80 -20.21 8.26 -9.51
N LEU A 81 -21.20 9.10 -9.80
CA LEU A 81 -22.61 8.67 -9.91
C LEU A 81 -22.86 7.66 -11.05
N ASN A 82 -21.95 7.56 -12.01
CA ASN A 82 -22.03 6.64 -13.15
C ASN A 82 -21.21 5.35 -12.91
N GLY A 83 -20.60 5.20 -11.74
CA GLY A 83 -19.74 4.06 -11.40
C GLY A 83 -18.33 4.13 -11.99
N GLN A 84 -17.88 5.29 -12.45
CA GLN A 84 -16.50 5.51 -12.95
C GLN A 84 -15.56 5.85 -11.79
N LEU A 85 -14.30 5.46 -11.89
CA LEU A 85 -13.27 5.74 -10.89
C LEU A 85 -12.96 7.24 -10.79
N LEU A 86 -13.02 7.78 -9.56
CA LEU A 86 -12.57 9.13 -9.27
C LEU A 86 -11.04 9.17 -9.12
N ASN A 87 -10.40 10.16 -9.73
CA ASN A 87 -8.94 10.28 -9.80
C ASN A 87 -8.40 11.52 -9.06
N TYR A 88 -8.61 11.57 -7.73
CA TYR A 88 -7.96 12.57 -6.86
C TYR A 88 -6.47 12.28 -6.63
N SER A 89 -6.01 11.07 -6.95
CA SER A 89 -4.59 10.70 -6.89
C SER A 89 -3.75 11.31 -7.99
N GLY A 90 -4.33 11.54 -9.17
CA GLY A 90 -3.59 11.82 -10.41
C GLY A 90 -3.04 10.54 -11.07
N CYS A 91 -3.29 9.36 -10.50
CA CYS A 91 -2.74 8.07 -10.94
C CYS A 91 -3.79 7.12 -11.55
N GLY A 92 -5.03 7.59 -11.74
CA GLY A 92 -6.11 6.89 -12.44
C GLY A 92 -7.23 6.39 -11.53
N ASN A 93 -6.93 6.12 -10.26
CA ASN A 93 -7.91 5.71 -9.26
C ASN A 93 -7.63 6.35 -7.90
N THR A 94 -8.63 6.37 -7.03
CA THR A 94 -8.49 6.81 -5.64
C THR A 94 -9.05 5.74 -4.72
N LEU A 95 -8.25 5.24 -3.80
CA LEU A 95 -8.68 4.27 -2.81
C LEU A 95 -9.68 4.91 -1.84
N ASN A 96 -10.75 4.20 -1.51
CA ASN A 96 -11.80 4.70 -0.63
C ASN A 96 -11.43 4.53 0.85
N CYS A 97 -10.47 5.32 1.33
CA CYS A 97 -9.93 5.19 2.69
C CYS A 97 -10.94 5.45 3.82
N ASN A 98 -12.15 5.95 3.53
CA ASN A 98 -13.20 6.16 4.53
C ASN A 98 -14.15 4.96 4.67
N HIS A 99 -14.07 3.98 3.76
CA HIS A 99 -14.89 2.79 3.86
C HIS A 99 -14.34 1.86 4.96
N PRO A 100 -15.17 1.31 5.87
CA PRO A 100 -14.71 0.47 6.98
C PRO A 100 -13.77 -0.67 6.59
N VAL A 101 -14.09 -1.38 5.51
CA VAL A 101 -13.26 -2.48 4.97
C VAL A 101 -11.88 -1.99 4.53
N VAL A 102 -11.79 -0.80 3.94
CA VAL A 102 -10.51 -0.22 3.47
C VAL A 102 -9.72 0.33 4.64
N MET A 103 -10.37 0.94 5.63
CA MET A 103 -9.72 1.33 6.89
C MET A 103 -9.12 0.11 7.58
N GLU A 104 -9.87 -0.99 7.66
CA GLU A 104 -9.38 -2.23 8.24
C GLU A 104 -8.18 -2.80 7.46
N LEU A 105 -8.21 -2.76 6.13
CA LEU A 105 -7.07 -3.13 5.28
C LEU A 105 -5.81 -2.29 5.60
N ILE A 106 -5.96 -0.98 5.74
CA ILE A 106 -4.87 -0.04 6.07
C ILE A 106 -4.30 -0.34 7.47
N LEU A 107 -5.18 -0.51 8.46
CA LEU A 107 -4.78 -0.80 9.84
C LEU A 107 -4.09 -2.16 9.94
N ASN A 108 -4.65 -3.20 9.31
CA ASN A 108 -4.09 -4.54 9.31
C ASN A 108 -2.74 -4.60 8.59
N SER A 109 -2.57 -3.88 7.47
CA SER A 109 -1.28 -3.80 6.78
C SER A 109 -0.25 -3.03 7.60
N SER A 110 -0.61 -1.90 8.21
CA SER A 110 0.28 -1.16 9.10
C SER A 110 0.73 -2.02 10.29
N ARG A 111 -0.21 -2.74 10.91
CA ARG A 111 0.08 -3.69 12.00
C ARG A 111 0.95 -4.86 11.54
N HIS A 112 0.75 -5.36 10.33
CA HIS A 112 1.59 -6.41 9.75
C HIS A 112 3.06 -5.98 9.69
N TRP A 113 3.34 -4.78 9.16
CA TRP A 113 4.70 -4.24 9.09
C TRP A 113 5.32 -4.00 10.46
N TYR A 114 4.54 -3.46 11.40
CA TYR A 114 4.99 -3.22 12.76
C TYR A 114 5.31 -4.53 13.50
N VAL A 115 4.35 -5.46 13.57
CA VAL A 115 4.46 -6.67 14.41
C VAL A 115 5.37 -7.72 13.79
N LEU A 116 5.22 -8.00 12.49
CA LEU A 116 5.86 -9.17 11.87
C LEU A 116 7.23 -8.84 11.28
N ILE A 117 7.42 -7.61 10.83
CA ILE A 117 8.68 -7.13 10.24
C ILE A 117 9.48 -6.25 11.21
N CYS A 118 8.88 -5.86 12.34
CA CYS A 118 9.51 -5.12 13.44
C CYS A 118 9.87 -3.68 13.08
N PHE A 119 9.10 -3.00 12.21
CA PHE A 119 9.31 -1.57 11.93
C PHE A 119 9.15 -0.71 13.18
N ASN A 120 10.00 0.30 13.33
CA ASN A 120 9.87 1.27 14.42
C ASN A 120 8.80 2.33 14.09
N ASN A 121 8.78 2.81 12.84
CA ASN A 121 7.87 3.86 12.38
C ASN A 121 7.47 3.65 10.90
N LEU A 122 6.29 4.15 10.53
CA LEU A 122 5.82 4.23 9.14
C LEU A 122 5.71 5.70 8.74
N ILE A 123 6.22 6.06 7.56
CA ILE A 123 5.94 7.36 6.96
C ILE A 123 4.88 7.16 5.86
N TYR A 124 3.77 7.88 6.03
CA TYR A 124 2.73 7.96 5.04
C TYR A 124 3.04 9.14 4.11
N LEU A 125 3.85 8.93 3.07
CA LEU A 125 4.15 9.98 2.10
C LEU A 125 2.93 10.22 1.21
N ASN A 126 2.61 11.51 1.00
CA ASN A 126 1.53 11.99 0.14
C ASN A 126 0.09 11.71 0.64
N THR A 127 -0.12 11.57 1.96
CA THR A 127 -1.43 11.96 2.52
C THR A 127 -1.61 13.45 2.30
N LEU A 128 -2.35 13.85 1.27
CA LEU A 128 -3.23 15.00 1.46
C LEU A 128 -4.05 14.66 2.70
N THR A 129 -3.78 15.37 3.78
CA THR A 129 -4.47 15.24 5.07
C THR A 129 -5.99 15.22 4.90
N SER A 130 -6.56 15.67 3.78
CA SER A 130 -8.00 15.60 3.48
C SER A 130 -8.59 14.18 3.37
N VAL A 131 -7.84 13.16 2.92
CA VAL A 131 -8.40 11.80 2.72
C VAL A 131 -8.29 10.95 3.99
N PHE A 132 -7.25 11.16 4.81
CA PHE A 132 -7.05 10.45 6.08
C PHE A 132 -7.71 11.15 7.29
N SER A 133 -7.88 12.48 7.27
CA SER A 133 -8.44 13.23 8.41
C SER A 133 -9.94 12.96 8.66
N TYR A 134 -10.63 12.30 7.73
CA TYR A 134 -11.98 11.76 7.94
C TYR A 134 -11.99 10.35 8.57
N ALA A 135 -10.93 9.55 8.35
CA ALA A 135 -10.85 8.16 8.79
C ALA A 135 -10.35 7.98 10.24
N ILE A 136 -9.60 8.95 10.79
CA ILE A 136 -9.06 8.93 12.16
C ILE A 136 -9.67 10.05 13.01
N ARG A 137 -11.00 10.13 13.04
CA ARG A 137 -11.74 11.05 13.93
C ARG A 137 -12.71 10.39 14.90
N TYR A 138 -12.67 9.07 15.04
CA TYR A 138 -13.37 8.34 16.09
C TYR A 138 -12.50 7.21 16.63
#